data_AF-A0A9X2M2F7-F1
#
_entry.id   AF-A0A9X2M2F7-F1
#
_cell.length_a   1.000
_cell.length_b   1.000
_cell.length_c   1.000
_cell.angle_alpha   90.00
_cell.angle_beta   90.00
_cell.angle_gamma   90.00
#
_symmetry.space_group_name_H-M   'P 1'
#
loop_
_entity.id
_entity.type
_entity.pdbx_description
1 polymer ?
#
loop_
_entity_poly.entity_id
_entity_poly.type
_entity_poly.pdbx_seq_one_letter_code
_entity_poly.pdbx_strand_id
1 'polypeptide(L)'
;MSGGLAAAASTTSTGEALQFWVLGTIAVLGALCTILMRKAVHSALSLAGTMIILAIFYLANGAYFLGIVQIVVYTGAIMMLFLFVVMLVGVTAADSLKETLKGQRWLAALCGIGFGILLCAGIGNASLKSWNGLGQANSGGNVEGLAALIFTKYVFAFEITGALLITAAVGAMVLTHRERTERARTQREQSEERVRIGRNVPPLPAPGVYARHNAVDIPGLLPDGTPSELTVNATLRGRGQIRDVSRESLAELAALEQRSKRWLGRKTDETAASGGDAETENGENTANGENGENAGSARNSRGAAK
;
A
#
# COMPACT_ATOMS: atom_id res chain seq x y z
N MET A 1 -24.01 59.98 -7.83
CA MET A 1 -23.01 59.52 -6.83
C MET A 1 -22.88 57.98 -6.77
N SER A 2 -23.46 57.22 -7.71
CA SER A 2 -23.48 55.75 -7.73
C SER A 2 -22.33 55.07 -8.49
N GLY A 3 -21.52 55.83 -9.23
CA GLY A 3 -20.41 55.27 -10.04
C GLY A 3 -19.11 54.98 -9.27
N GLY A 4 -18.88 55.65 -8.12
CA GLY A 4 -17.64 55.48 -7.34
C GLY A 4 -17.59 54.21 -6.50
N LEU A 5 -18.74 53.71 -6.03
CA LEU A 5 -18.85 52.50 -5.22
C LEU A 5 -18.68 51.21 -6.05
N ALA A 6 -19.07 51.23 -7.33
CA ALA A 6 -18.90 50.09 -8.23
C ALA A 6 -17.41 49.83 -8.58
N ALA A 7 -16.60 50.89 -8.66
CA ALA A 7 -15.15 50.78 -8.91
C ALA A 7 -14.36 50.32 -7.66
N ALA A 8 -14.85 50.64 -6.46
CA ALA A 8 -14.27 50.15 -5.21
C ALA A 8 -14.52 48.64 -5.01
N ALA A 9 -15.66 48.11 -5.49
CA ALA A 9 -15.99 46.68 -5.43
C ALA A 9 -15.18 45.81 -6.41
N SER A 10 -14.49 46.41 -7.39
CA SER A 10 -13.63 45.70 -8.35
C SER A 10 -12.14 45.72 -7.98
N THR A 11 -11.78 46.26 -6.82
CA THR A 11 -10.38 46.34 -6.38
C THR A 11 -10.10 45.23 -5.39
N THR A 12 -9.58 44.09 -5.88
CA THR A 12 -9.03 43.05 -5.01
C THR A 12 -7.95 43.66 -4.12
N SER A 13 -8.07 43.50 -2.80
CA SER A 13 -7.03 43.97 -1.89
C SER A 13 -5.70 43.29 -2.22
N THR A 14 -4.58 44.00 -2.13
CA THR A 14 -3.25 43.41 -2.36
C THR A 14 -3.04 42.15 -1.50
N GLY A 15 -3.61 42.11 -0.28
CA GLY A 15 -3.58 40.93 0.59
C GLY A 15 -4.38 39.74 0.05
N GLU A 16 -5.57 39.97 -0.49
CA GLU A 16 -6.41 38.93 -1.09
C GLU A 16 -5.79 38.37 -2.37
N ALA A 17 -5.22 39.24 -3.21
CA ALA A 17 -4.52 38.83 -4.43
C ALA A 17 -3.27 38.00 -4.09
N LEU A 18 -2.49 38.42 -3.10
CA LEU A 18 -1.31 37.68 -2.64
C LEU A 18 -1.72 36.31 -2.09
N GLN A 19 -2.74 36.27 -1.22
CA GLN A 19 -3.29 35.02 -0.69
C GLN A 19 -3.73 34.09 -1.82
N PHE A 20 -4.47 34.59 -2.81
CA PHE A 20 -4.95 33.82 -3.94
C PHE A 20 -3.81 33.18 -4.75
N TRP A 21 -2.82 33.98 -5.16
CA TRP A 21 -1.71 33.48 -5.98
C TRP A 21 -0.81 32.51 -5.22
N VAL A 22 -0.51 32.78 -3.95
CA VAL A 22 0.32 31.90 -3.11
C VAL A 22 -0.40 30.57 -2.86
N LEU A 23 -1.61 30.62 -2.28
CA LEU A 23 -2.36 29.41 -1.97
C LEU A 23 -2.78 28.66 -3.23
N GLY A 24 -3.10 29.38 -4.31
CA GLY A 24 -3.52 28.78 -5.58
C GLY A 24 -2.39 27.98 -6.21
N THR A 25 -1.18 28.54 -6.21
CA THR A 25 0.01 27.82 -6.67
C THR A 25 0.28 26.58 -5.82
N ILE A 26 0.18 26.69 -4.49
CA ILE A 26 0.37 25.55 -3.58
C ILE A 26 -0.72 24.49 -3.80
N ALA A 27 -1.97 24.88 -4.04
CA ALA A 27 -3.07 23.94 -4.31
C ALA A 27 -2.83 23.17 -5.62
N VAL A 28 -2.40 23.86 -6.69
CA VAL A 28 -2.09 23.21 -7.97
C VAL A 28 -0.89 22.27 -7.83
N LEU A 29 0.17 22.71 -7.16
CA LEU A 29 1.33 21.85 -6.87
C LEU A 29 0.92 20.64 -6.02
N GLY A 30 0.09 20.83 -5.00
CA GLY A 30 -0.46 19.76 -4.19
C GLY A 30 -1.26 18.77 -5.02
N ALA A 31 -2.11 19.24 -5.94
CA ALA A 31 -2.92 18.41 -6.82
C ALA A 31 -2.05 17.59 -7.77
N LEU A 32 -1.03 18.22 -8.37
CA LEU A 32 -0.02 17.53 -9.19
C LEU A 32 0.74 16.46 -8.37
N CYS A 33 1.17 16.80 -7.16
CA CYS A 33 1.83 15.86 -6.25
C CYS A 33 0.97 14.62 -5.97
N THR A 34 -0.36 14.75 -5.85
CA THR A 34 -1.25 13.58 -5.64
C THR A 34 -1.13 12.55 -6.76
N ILE A 35 -0.99 13.00 -8.01
CA ILE A 35 -0.96 12.15 -9.20
C ILE A 35 0.46 11.61 -9.44
N LEU A 36 1.48 12.42 -9.14
CA LEU A 36 2.88 12.08 -9.40
C LEU A 36 3.51 11.20 -8.31
N MET A 37 2.97 11.22 -7.09
CA MET A 37 3.53 10.45 -5.97
C MET A 37 3.26 8.95 -6.09
N ARG A 38 4.34 8.17 -6.02
CA ARG A 38 4.28 6.69 -6.06
C ARG A 38 3.75 6.05 -4.78
N LYS A 39 3.96 6.70 -3.63
CA LYS A 39 3.50 6.19 -2.35
C LYS A 39 2.11 6.74 -2.07
N ALA A 40 1.13 5.84 -1.97
CA ALA A 40 -0.28 6.19 -1.78
C ALA A 40 -0.55 7.07 -0.54
N VAL A 41 0.19 6.84 0.56
CA VAL A 41 0.07 7.68 1.77
C VAL A 41 0.50 9.13 1.50
N HIS A 42 1.57 9.34 0.74
CA HIS A 42 2.06 10.69 0.44
C HIS A 42 1.11 11.40 -0.54
N SER A 43 0.58 10.66 -1.53
CA SER A 43 -0.45 11.15 -2.45
C SER A 43 -1.70 11.62 -1.69
N ALA A 44 -2.17 10.81 -0.75
CA ALA A 44 -3.31 11.15 0.09
C ALA A 44 -3.05 12.37 1.00
N LEU A 45 -1.86 12.48 1.61
CA LEU A 45 -1.50 13.65 2.41
C LEU A 45 -1.44 14.94 1.57
N SER A 46 -0.91 14.85 0.34
CA SER A 46 -0.91 15.96 -0.61
C SER A 46 -2.34 16.39 -0.97
N LEU A 47 -3.24 15.42 -1.18
CA LEU A 47 -4.66 15.68 -1.45
C LEU A 47 -5.34 16.35 -0.24
N ALA A 48 -5.04 15.90 0.98
CA ALA A 48 -5.51 16.54 2.21
C ALA A 48 -5.11 18.03 2.27
N GLY A 49 -3.84 18.32 1.97
CA GLY A 49 -3.34 19.70 1.88
C GLY A 49 -4.12 20.54 0.87
N THR A 50 -4.41 20.01 -0.31
CA THR A 50 -5.23 20.74 -1.31
C THR A 50 -6.64 21.01 -0.83
N MET A 51 -7.28 20.06 -0.14
CA MET A 51 -8.64 20.23 0.39
C MET A 51 -8.72 21.31 1.47
N ILE A 52 -7.67 21.43 2.30
CA ILE A 52 -7.54 22.52 3.29
C ILE A 52 -7.42 23.87 2.57
N ILE A 53 -6.60 23.95 1.52
CA ILE A 53 -6.45 25.20 0.76
C ILE A 53 -7.76 25.59 0.08
N LEU A 54 -8.50 24.63 -0.49
CA LEU A 54 -9.83 24.89 -1.03
C LEU A 54 -10.80 25.39 0.05
N ALA A 55 -10.73 24.86 1.28
CA ALA A 55 -11.53 25.39 2.38
C ALA A 55 -11.18 26.84 2.70
N ILE A 56 -9.89 27.20 2.70
CA ILE A 56 -9.44 28.59 2.88
C ILE A 56 -9.99 29.47 1.75
N PHE A 57 -10.03 28.98 0.50
CA PHE A 57 -10.67 29.72 -0.60
C PHE A 57 -12.17 29.89 -0.41
N TYR A 58 -12.89 28.90 0.11
CA TYR A 58 -14.31 29.08 0.44
C TYR A 58 -14.52 30.13 1.52
N LEU A 59 -13.70 30.10 2.58
CA LEU A 59 -13.74 31.13 3.63
C LEU A 59 -13.43 32.52 3.07
N ALA A 60 -12.40 32.64 2.24
CA ALA A 60 -11.99 33.91 1.63
C ALA A 60 -13.06 34.48 0.68
N ASN A 61 -13.81 33.62 -0.02
CA ASN A 61 -14.93 34.02 -0.86
C ASN A 61 -16.23 34.25 -0.07
N GLY A 62 -16.20 34.20 1.27
CA GLY A 62 -17.37 34.45 2.11
C GLY A 62 -18.35 33.28 2.22
N ALA A 63 -17.98 32.08 1.75
CA ALA A 63 -18.76 30.85 1.87
C ALA A 63 -18.38 30.10 3.17
N TYR A 64 -18.65 30.71 4.32
CA TYR A 64 -18.16 30.23 5.63
C TYR A 64 -18.67 28.84 6.00
N PHE A 65 -19.96 28.58 5.82
CA PHE A 65 -20.53 27.26 6.11
C PHE A 65 -19.89 26.17 5.25
N LEU A 66 -19.80 26.41 3.94
CA LEU A 66 -19.26 25.43 3.01
C LEU A 66 -17.78 25.14 3.27
N GLY A 67 -16.98 26.15 3.61
CA GLY A 67 -15.58 25.95 3.97
C GLY A 67 -15.38 25.21 5.30
N ILE A 68 -16.23 25.42 6.30
CA ILE A 68 -16.19 24.61 7.54
C ILE A 68 -16.54 23.14 7.23
N VAL A 69 -17.61 22.90 6.45
CA VAL A 69 -17.98 21.55 6.00
C VAL A 69 -16.85 20.90 5.20
N GLN A 70 -16.12 21.66 4.38
CA GLN A 70 -14.95 21.18 3.64
C GLN A 70 -13.85 20.64 4.56
N ILE A 71 -13.60 21.32 5.68
CA ILE A 71 -12.61 20.87 6.67
C ILE A 71 -13.13 19.63 7.40
N VAL A 72 -14.36 19.67 7.92
CA VAL A 72 -14.88 18.59 8.77
C VAL A 72 -15.14 17.30 7.98
N VAL A 73 -15.78 17.40 6.81
CA VAL A 73 -16.24 16.22 6.05
C VAL A 73 -15.16 15.74 5.09
N TYR A 74 -14.66 16.59 4.20
CA TYR A 74 -13.70 16.15 3.18
C TYR A 74 -12.31 15.91 3.76
N THR A 75 -11.76 16.88 4.49
CA THR A 75 -10.43 16.75 5.08
C THR A 75 -10.45 15.88 6.35
N GLY A 76 -11.49 15.98 7.16
CA GLY A 76 -11.65 15.18 8.36
C GLY A 76 -12.07 13.74 8.03
N ALA A 77 -13.35 13.52 7.78
CA ALA A 77 -13.91 12.16 7.70
C ALA A 77 -13.43 11.37 6.46
N ILE A 78 -13.58 11.94 5.26
CA ILE A 78 -13.34 11.21 4.00
C ILE A 78 -11.84 10.92 3.82
N MET A 79 -10.99 11.95 4.01
CA MET A 79 -9.55 11.77 3.85
C MET A 79 -8.96 10.81 4.88
N MET A 80 -9.39 10.89 6.15
CA MET A 80 -8.93 9.96 7.17
C MET A 80 -9.37 8.52 6.84
N LEU A 81 -10.61 8.30 6.40
CA LEU A 81 -11.05 6.99 5.94
C LEU A 81 -10.19 6.47 4.79
N PHE A 82 -9.88 7.32 3.81
CA PHE A 82 -9.02 6.96 2.69
C PHE A 82 -7.60 6.58 3.15
N LEU A 83 -7.00 7.38 4.04
CA LEU A 83 -5.69 7.09 4.63
C LEU A 83 -5.68 5.78 5.41
N PHE A 84 -6.72 5.52 6.21
CA PHE A 84 -6.88 4.25 6.91
C PHE A 84 -6.95 3.07 5.95
N VAL A 85 -7.77 3.16 4.90
CA VAL A 85 -7.91 2.08 3.90
C VAL A 85 -6.59 1.82 3.18
N VAL A 86 -5.92 2.87 2.69
CA VAL A 86 -4.63 2.74 2.00
C VAL A 86 -3.57 2.12 2.91
N MET A 87 -3.58 2.45 4.20
CA MET A 87 -2.64 1.91 5.18
C MET A 87 -2.96 0.45 5.54
N LEU A 88 -4.25 0.11 5.72
CA LEU A 88 -4.71 -1.25 6.03
C LEU A 88 -4.45 -2.24 4.89
N VAL A 89 -4.64 -1.80 3.64
CA VAL A 89 -4.38 -2.63 2.44
C VAL A 89 -2.88 -2.95 2.30
N GLY A 90 -2.00 -2.24 3.01
CA GLY A 90 -0.57 -2.56 3.03
C GLY A 90 0.02 -2.44 1.64
N VAL A 91 -0.06 -1.24 1.06
CA VAL A 91 0.34 -0.99 -0.33
C VAL A 91 1.87 -1.08 -0.47
N THR A 92 2.39 -2.29 -0.71
CA THR A 92 3.63 -2.49 -1.47
C THR A 92 3.35 -2.30 -2.96
N ALA A 93 2.79 -1.15 -3.35
CA ALA A 93 2.77 -0.73 -4.75
C ALA A 93 4.18 -0.25 -5.13
N ALA A 94 5.09 -1.20 -5.21
CA ALA A 94 6.16 -1.15 -6.18
C ALA A 94 5.83 -2.19 -7.27
N ASP A 95 4.55 -2.34 -7.62
CA ASP A 95 4.21 -3.15 -8.76
C ASP A 95 4.73 -2.44 -10.00
N SER A 96 5.53 -3.19 -10.75
CA SER A 96 6.36 -2.74 -11.85
C SER A 96 5.59 -1.78 -12.76
N LEU A 97 6.19 -0.62 -13.07
CA LEU A 97 5.76 0.31 -14.13
C LEU A 97 5.93 -0.32 -15.53
N LYS A 98 5.55 -1.59 -15.70
CA LYS A 98 5.43 -2.22 -17.00
C LYS A 98 4.12 -1.71 -17.60
N GLU A 99 4.25 -0.77 -18.53
CA GLU A 99 3.14 -0.42 -19.40
C GLU A 99 2.67 -1.70 -20.10
N THR A 100 1.47 -2.18 -19.74
CA THR A 100 0.80 -3.29 -20.45
C THR A 100 0.48 -2.88 -21.90
N LEU A 101 0.19 -1.59 -22.11
CA LEU A 101 -0.05 -0.95 -23.41
C LEU A 101 0.98 0.16 -23.63
N LYS A 102 1.95 -0.08 -24.53
CA LYS A 102 2.97 0.91 -24.90
C LYS A 102 2.30 2.20 -25.38
N GLY A 103 2.59 3.32 -24.74
CA GLY A 103 2.12 4.66 -25.15
C GLY A 103 0.83 5.15 -24.48
N GLN A 104 0.20 4.36 -23.61
CA GLN A 104 -0.99 4.79 -22.86
C GLN A 104 -0.72 6.04 -22.00
N ARG A 105 0.46 6.14 -21.38
CA ARG A 105 0.82 7.29 -20.53
C ARG A 105 0.93 8.59 -21.34
N TRP A 106 1.48 8.52 -22.54
CA TRP A 106 1.57 9.68 -23.44
C TRP A 106 0.19 10.11 -23.94
N LEU A 107 -0.66 9.16 -24.31
CA LEU A 107 -2.02 9.47 -24.73
C LEU A 107 -2.84 10.06 -23.57
N ALA A 108 -2.73 9.50 -22.37
CA ALA A 108 -3.39 10.04 -21.17
C ALA A 108 -2.91 11.47 -20.84
N ALA A 109 -1.59 11.74 -20.97
CA ALA A 109 -1.05 13.08 -20.78
C ALA A 109 -1.57 14.06 -21.85
N LEU A 110 -1.60 13.65 -23.12
CA LEU A 110 -2.13 14.47 -24.22
C LEU A 110 -3.62 14.81 -24.00
N CYS A 111 -4.43 13.81 -23.64
CA CYS A 111 -5.85 14.01 -23.33
C CYS A 111 -6.04 14.92 -22.10
N GLY A 112 -5.26 14.73 -21.03
CA GLY A 112 -5.33 15.55 -19.84
C GLY A 112 -4.98 17.02 -20.10
N ILE A 113 -3.88 17.27 -20.82
CA ILE A 113 -3.46 18.62 -21.21
C ILE A 113 -4.49 19.24 -22.17
N GLY A 114 -4.93 18.49 -23.18
CA GLY A 114 -5.94 18.94 -24.15
C GLY A 114 -7.25 19.33 -23.48
N PHE A 115 -7.72 18.53 -22.52
CA PHE A 115 -8.91 18.85 -21.73
C PHE A 115 -8.71 20.11 -20.86
N GLY A 116 -7.54 20.25 -20.23
CA GLY A 116 -7.19 21.45 -19.47
C GLY A 116 -7.20 22.72 -20.33
N ILE A 117 -6.58 22.68 -21.51
CA ILE A 117 -6.58 23.81 -22.47
C ILE A 117 -8.01 24.14 -22.90
N LEU A 118 -8.83 23.12 -23.21
CA LEU A 118 -10.22 23.32 -23.60
C LEU A 118 -11.04 24.01 -22.51
N LEU A 119 -10.88 23.59 -21.24
CA LEU A 119 -11.54 24.25 -20.12
C LEU A 119 -11.07 25.69 -19.93
N CYS A 120 -9.76 25.94 -19.98
CA CYS A 120 -9.21 27.30 -19.88
C CYS A 120 -9.70 28.20 -21.01
N ALA A 121 -9.73 27.70 -22.25
CA ALA A 121 -10.23 28.43 -23.41
C ALA A 121 -11.74 28.69 -23.30
N GLY A 122 -12.52 27.70 -22.84
CA GLY A 122 -13.96 27.84 -22.60
C GLY A 122 -14.28 28.90 -21.54
N ILE A 123 -13.56 28.88 -20.42
CA ILE A 123 -13.70 29.88 -19.36
C ILE A 123 -13.24 31.27 -19.84
N GLY A 124 -12.13 31.35 -20.58
CA GLY A 124 -11.62 32.61 -21.12
C GLY A 124 -12.51 33.23 -22.20
N ASN A 125 -13.20 32.41 -22.99
CA ASN A 125 -14.16 32.87 -24.00
C ASN A 125 -15.52 33.25 -23.39
N ALA A 126 -15.88 32.66 -22.24
CA ALA A 126 -17.08 33.01 -21.51
C ALA A 126 -17.00 34.48 -21.04
N SER A 127 -17.69 35.36 -21.77
CA SER A 127 -17.78 36.78 -21.42
C SER A 127 -18.68 36.94 -20.18
N LEU A 128 -18.07 36.87 -19.00
CA LEU A 128 -18.72 37.18 -17.72
C LEU A 128 -18.97 38.69 -17.64
N LYS A 129 -20.05 39.17 -18.27
CA LYS A 129 -20.41 40.60 -18.34
C LYS A 129 -20.91 41.18 -17.01
N SER A 130 -21.29 40.34 -16.05
CA SER A 130 -21.77 40.79 -14.74
C SER A 130 -21.35 39.79 -13.66
N TRP A 131 -20.55 40.25 -12.72
CA TRP A 131 -20.26 39.51 -11.48
C TRP A 131 -21.23 39.98 -10.41
N ASN A 132 -22.32 39.23 -10.22
CA ASN A 132 -23.20 39.43 -9.08
C ASN A 132 -22.49 38.79 -7.88
N GLY A 133 -21.70 39.58 -7.16
CA GLY A 133 -20.94 39.11 -6.00
C GLY A 133 -21.83 38.42 -4.95
N LEU A 134 -21.21 37.75 -4.00
CA LEU A 134 -21.90 36.91 -3.00
C LEU A 134 -22.61 37.72 -1.89
N GLY A 135 -22.47 39.06 -1.89
CA GLY A 135 -23.01 39.93 -0.84
C GLY A 135 -24.54 39.89 -0.71
N GLN A 136 -25.28 39.84 -1.82
CA GLN A 136 -26.74 39.65 -1.78
C GLN A 136 -27.14 38.22 -1.37
N ALA A 137 -26.38 37.22 -1.82
CA ALA A 137 -26.67 35.83 -1.45
C ALA A 137 -26.43 35.55 0.04
N ASN A 138 -25.50 36.27 0.66
CA ASN A 138 -25.10 36.09 2.05
C ASN A 138 -25.74 37.10 3.03
N SER A 139 -26.63 37.97 2.57
CA SER A 139 -27.17 39.07 3.39
C SER A 139 -27.99 38.60 4.59
N GLY A 140 -28.60 37.41 4.52
CA GLY A 140 -29.38 36.78 5.59
C GLY A 140 -28.63 35.76 6.43
N GLY A 141 -27.31 35.61 6.24
CA GLY A 141 -26.51 34.53 6.81
C GLY A 141 -26.39 33.33 5.86
N ASN A 142 -25.18 32.78 5.76
CA ASN A 142 -24.87 31.66 4.85
C ASN A 142 -25.67 30.39 5.22
N VAL A 143 -25.84 30.12 6.52
CA VAL A 143 -26.45 28.88 7.01
C VAL A 143 -27.96 28.93 6.83
N GLU A 144 -28.56 30.06 7.21
CA GLU A 144 -29.99 30.33 7.14
C GLU A 144 -30.46 30.36 5.69
N GLY A 145 -29.72 31.03 4.80
CA GLY A 145 -29.99 31.06 3.37
C GLY A 145 -29.92 29.66 2.75
N LEU A 146 -28.88 28.89 3.08
CA LEU A 146 -28.74 27.52 2.58
C LEU A 146 -29.85 26.61 3.12
N ALA A 147 -30.19 26.71 4.41
CA ALA A 147 -31.28 25.94 5.02
C ALA A 147 -32.62 26.24 4.35
N ALA A 148 -32.93 27.51 4.11
CA ALA A 148 -34.14 27.91 3.39
C ALA A 148 -34.19 27.27 1.99
N LEU A 149 -33.08 27.30 1.23
CA LEU A 149 -33.01 26.66 -0.09
C LEU A 149 -33.19 25.14 -0.02
N ILE A 150 -32.50 24.48 0.91
CA ILE A 150 -32.54 23.02 1.10
C ILE A 150 -33.96 22.56 1.45
N PHE A 151 -34.63 23.22 2.39
CA PHE A 151 -35.92 22.77 2.90
C PHE A 151 -37.13 23.29 2.10
N THR A 152 -36.95 24.23 1.17
CA THR A 152 -38.05 24.71 0.31
C THR A 152 -37.92 24.22 -1.13
N LYS A 153 -36.86 24.64 -1.83
CA LYS A 153 -36.67 24.38 -3.26
C LYS A 153 -36.03 23.03 -3.52
N TYR A 154 -35.08 22.62 -2.68
CA TYR A 154 -34.26 21.42 -2.89
C TYR A 154 -34.63 20.26 -1.96
N VAL A 155 -35.84 20.27 -1.37
CA VAL A 155 -36.28 19.24 -0.41
C VAL A 155 -36.20 17.84 -1.01
N PHE A 156 -36.55 17.68 -2.28
CA PHE A 156 -36.47 16.39 -2.96
C PHE A 156 -35.02 15.91 -3.15
N ALA A 157 -34.10 16.82 -3.48
CA ALA A 157 -32.69 16.49 -3.61
C ALA A 157 -32.08 16.13 -2.24
N PHE A 158 -32.50 16.82 -1.18
CA PHE A 158 -32.13 16.49 0.19
C PHE A 158 -32.59 15.08 0.57
N GLU A 159 -33.86 14.74 0.32
CA GLU A 159 -34.43 13.44 0.67
C GLU A 159 -33.76 12.29 -0.08
N ILE A 160 -33.50 12.45 -1.38
CA ILE A 160 -32.75 11.48 -2.18
C ILE A 160 -31.33 11.31 -1.65
N THR A 161 -30.67 12.40 -1.24
CA THR A 161 -29.32 12.33 -0.66
C THR A 161 -29.35 11.59 0.68
N GLY A 162 -30.39 11.80 1.50
CA GLY A 162 -30.62 11.04 2.73
C GLY A 162 -30.78 9.55 2.48
N ALA A 163 -31.63 9.18 1.50
CA ALA A 163 -31.80 7.79 1.08
C ALA A 163 -30.48 7.18 0.58
N LEU A 164 -29.70 7.92 -0.21
CA LEU A 164 -28.38 7.51 -0.68
C LEU A 164 -27.42 7.21 0.48
N LEU A 165 -27.40 8.05 1.52
CA LEU A 165 -26.54 7.85 2.69
C LEU A 165 -26.95 6.60 3.49
N ILE A 166 -28.25 6.37 3.67
CA ILE A 166 -28.75 5.14 4.33
C ILE A 166 -28.35 3.91 3.51
N THR A 167 -28.59 3.93 2.20
CA THR A 167 -28.21 2.84 1.30
C THR A 167 -26.69 2.60 1.31
N ALA A 168 -25.88 3.64 1.32
CA ALA A 168 -24.43 3.52 1.40
C ALA A 168 -23.97 2.88 2.73
N ALA A 169 -24.57 3.28 3.86
CA ALA A 169 -24.27 2.70 5.17
C ALA A 169 -24.66 1.21 5.24
N VAL A 170 -25.85 0.86 4.77
CA VAL A 170 -26.31 -0.54 4.68
C VAL A 170 -25.42 -1.33 3.74
N GLY A 171 -25.10 -0.78 2.56
CA GLY A 171 -24.22 -1.42 1.58
C GLY A 171 -22.82 -1.70 2.13
N ALA A 172 -22.22 -0.74 2.85
CA ALA A 172 -20.93 -0.92 3.51
C ALA A 172 -21.00 -1.99 4.62
N MET A 173 -22.07 -1.99 5.43
CA MET A 173 -22.28 -3.02 6.46
C MET A 173 -22.38 -4.42 5.86
N VAL A 174 -23.21 -4.60 4.82
CA VAL A 174 -23.39 -5.89 4.15
C VAL A 174 -22.09 -6.35 3.48
N LEU A 175 -21.37 -5.44 2.81
CA LEU A 175 -20.12 -5.78 2.10
C LEU A 175 -18.99 -6.17 3.06
N THR A 176 -18.97 -5.58 4.26
CA THR A 176 -17.96 -5.89 5.29
C THR A 176 -18.40 -7.00 6.24
N HIS A 177 -19.66 -7.43 6.18
CA HIS A 177 -20.17 -8.51 7.02
C HIS A 177 -19.56 -9.84 6.58
N ARG A 178 -18.63 -10.35 7.39
CA ARG A 178 -18.06 -11.68 7.20
C ARG A 178 -18.88 -12.71 7.95
N GLU A 179 -19.82 -13.34 7.25
CA GLU A 179 -20.54 -14.48 7.80
C GLU A 179 -19.59 -15.68 7.93
N ARG A 180 -19.49 -16.25 9.13
CA ARG A 180 -18.78 -17.51 9.32
C ARG A 180 -19.72 -18.62 8.89
N THR A 181 -19.57 -19.08 7.65
CA THR A 181 -20.34 -20.20 7.09
C THR A 181 -20.06 -21.53 7.80
N GLU A 182 -18.93 -21.63 8.50
CA GLU A 182 -18.58 -22.78 9.32
C GLU A 182 -18.57 -22.43 10.81
N ARG A 183 -19.12 -23.33 11.63
CA ARG A 183 -18.96 -23.30 13.08
C ARG A 183 -17.47 -23.35 13.41
N ALA A 184 -17.03 -22.45 14.29
CA ALA A 184 -15.66 -22.52 14.83
C ALA A 184 -15.44 -23.90 15.47
N ARG A 185 -14.49 -24.67 14.93
CA ARG A 185 -14.17 -26.01 15.45
C ARG A 185 -13.75 -25.93 16.91
N THR A 186 -14.28 -26.81 17.73
CA THR A 186 -13.90 -26.87 19.15
C THR A 186 -12.48 -27.39 19.31
N GLN A 187 -11.84 -27.10 20.45
CA GLN A 187 -10.51 -27.64 20.77
C GLN A 187 -10.48 -29.17 20.70
N ARG A 188 -11.58 -29.83 21.08
CA ARG A 188 -11.76 -31.29 21.01
C ARG A 188 -11.79 -31.78 19.57
N GLU A 189 -12.61 -31.19 18.71
CA GLU A 189 -12.69 -31.55 17.28
C GLU A 189 -11.33 -31.40 16.58
N GLN A 190 -10.62 -30.30 16.87
CA GLN A 190 -9.27 -30.09 16.35
C GLN A 190 -8.28 -31.16 16.86
N SER A 191 -8.45 -31.63 18.11
CA SER A 191 -7.62 -32.70 18.66
C SER A 191 -7.91 -34.05 18.04
N GLU A 192 -9.18 -34.41 17.88
CA GLU A 192 -9.61 -35.66 17.24
C GLU A 192 -9.14 -35.71 15.77
N GLU A 193 -9.19 -34.60 15.06
CA GLU A 193 -8.67 -34.48 13.70
C GLU A 193 -7.15 -34.67 13.63
N ARG A 194 -6.37 -34.05 14.52
CA ARG A 194 -4.91 -34.27 14.59
C ARG A 194 -4.55 -35.74 14.84
N VAL A 195 -5.30 -36.40 15.73
CA VAL A 195 -5.12 -37.83 16.02
C VAL A 195 -5.47 -38.67 14.78
N ARG A 196 -6.60 -38.39 14.12
CA ARG A 196 -7.05 -39.14 12.93
C ARG A 196 -6.12 -38.99 11.73
N ILE A 197 -5.58 -37.79 11.51
CA ILE A 197 -4.62 -37.51 10.43
C ILE A 197 -3.23 -38.10 10.76
N GLY A 198 -2.96 -38.44 12.02
CA GLY A 198 -1.68 -38.99 12.47
C GLY A 198 -0.51 -38.00 12.36
N ARG A 199 -0.79 -36.71 12.14
CA ARG A 199 0.21 -35.67 11.90
C ARG A 199 0.13 -34.65 13.02
N ASN A 200 1.24 -34.43 13.72
CA ASN A 200 1.35 -33.47 14.82
C ASN A 200 0.25 -33.67 15.89
N VAL A 201 0.20 -34.89 16.46
CA VAL A 201 -0.74 -35.26 17.53
C VAL A 201 -0.68 -34.30 18.75
N PRO A 202 0.51 -33.95 19.29
CA PRO A 202 0.61 -32.89 20.28
C PRO A 202 0.44 -31.51 19.63
N PRO A 203 -0.03 -30.49 20.39
CA PRO A 203 -0.05 -29.12 19.90
C PRO A 203 1.36 -28.70 19.46
N LEU A 204 1.44 -27.96 18.34
CA LEU A 204 2.69 -27.37 17.89
C LEU A 204 3.26 -26.46 18.99
N PRO A 205 4.56 -26.49 19.24
CA PRO A 205 5.18 -25.57 20.18
C PRO A 205 5.04 -24.13 19.67
N ALA A 206 5.13 -23.17 20.59
CA ALA A 206 5.11 -21.76 20.22
C ALA A 206 6.22 -21.45 19.19
N PRO A 207 5.98 -20.55 18.23
CA PRO A 207 7.03 -20.07 17.32
C PRO A 207 8.24 -19.61 18.13
N GLY A 208 9.45 -20.01 17.71
CA GLY A 208 10.69 -19.69 18.42
C GLY A 208 11.20 -20.75 19.42
N VAL A 209 10.40 -21.75 19.82
CA VAL A 209 10.87 -22.81 20.75
C VAL A 209 12.05 -23.63 20.18
N TYR A 210 12.09 -23.81 18.86
CA TYR A 210 13.21 -24.47 18.16
C TYR A 210 14.12 -23.49 17.41
N ALA A 211 13.97 -22.18 17.64
CA ALA A 211 14.86 -21.20 17.03
C ALA A 211 16.22 -21.22 17.74
N ARG A 212 17.30 -21.23 16.96
CA ARG A 212 18.67 -21.10 17.50
C ARG A 212 19.09 -19.65 17.75
N HIS A 213 18.22 -18.71 17.36
CA HIS A 213 18.42 -17.27 17.49
C HIS A 213 17.15 -16.64 18.05
N ASN A 214 17.29 -15.52 18.76
CA ASN A 214 16.17 -14.76 19.30
C ASN A 214 15.44 -13.91 18.25
N ALA A 215 15.83 -14.02 16.98
CA ALA A 215 15.23 -13.29 15.88
C ALA A 215 14.03 -14.08 15.30
N VAL A 216 12.88 -13.42 15.21
CA VAL A 216 11.61 -14.04 14.79
C VAL A 216 11.52 -14.32 13.28
N ASP A 217 12.41 -13.72 12.50
CA ASP A 217 12.53 -13.81 11.05
C ASP A 217 13.61 -14.80 10.57
N ILE A 218 14.33 -15.45 11.50
CA ILE A 218 15.35 -16.44 11.19
C ILE A 218 14.80 -17.86 11.42
N PRO A 219 14.76 -18.74 10.41
CA PRO A 219 14.33 -20.11 10.60
C PRO A 219 15.36 -20.89 11.42
N GLY A 220 14.85 -21.70 12.35
CA GLY A 220 15.62 -22.79 12.96
C GLY A 220 16.05 -23.79 11.87
N LEU A 221 17.22 -24.37 12.02
CA LEU A 221 17.77 -25.33 11.05
C LEU A 221 17.46 -26.76 11.52
N LEU A 222 17.04 -27.60 10.57
CA LEU A 222 16.88 -29.03 10.76
C LEU A 222 18.26 -29.71 10.92
N PRO A 223 18.31 -30.98 11.38
CA PRO A 223 19.58 -31.71 11.54
C PRO A 223 20.42 -31.83 10.26
N ASP A 224 19.78 -31.74 9.10
CA ASP A 224 20.40 -31.73 7.77
C ASP A 224 20.88 -30.33 7.32
N GLY A 225 20.68 -29.30 8.14
CA GLY A 225 21.02 -27.92 7.83
C GLY A 225 20.01 -27.19 6.95
N THR A 226 18.85 -27.80 6.64
CA THR A 226 17.79 -27.12 5.89
C THR A 226 16.93 -26.24 6.82
N PRO A 227 16.35 -25.12 6.34
CA PRO A 227 15.52 -24.25 7.16
C PRO A 227 14.17 -24.92 7.50
N SER A 228 13.86 -24.99 8.80
CA SER A 228 12.59 -25.51 9.30
C SER A 228 11.50 -24.46 9.19
N GLU A 229 10.56 -24.72 8.29
CA GLU A 229 9.38 -23.88 8.12
C GLU A 229 8.52 -23.76 9.39
N LEU A 230 8.54 -24.73 10.31
CA LEU A 230 7.69 -24.69 11.52
C LEU A 230 8.13 -23.64 12.54
N THR A 231 9.36 -23.14 12.42
CA THR A 231 9.98 -22.26 13.43
C THR A 231 9.68 -20.77 13.22
N VAL A 232 9.27 -20.39 12.01
CA VAL A 232 9.00 -19.00 11.62
C VAL A 232 7.52 -18.75 11.49
N ASN A 233 7.06 -17.58 11.95
CA ASN A 233 5.68 -17.15 11.83
C ASN A 233 5.22 -17.20 10.35
N ALA A 234 4.08 -17.83 10.10
CA ALA A 234 3.54 -17.98 8.74
C ALA A 234 3.30 -16.63 8.03
N THR A 235 2.99 -15.57 8.78
CA THR A 235 2.79 -14.22 8.24
C THR A 235 4.10 -13.63 7.69
N LEU A 236 5.22 -13.83 8.39
CA LEU A 236 6.54 -13.36 7.91
C LEU A 236 6.97 -14.11 6.66
N ARG A 237 6.68 -15.42 6.60
CA ARG A 237 6.90 -16.26 5.41
C ARG A 237 6.09 -15.80 4.22
N GLY A 238 4.79 -15.59 4.42
CA GLY A 238 3.88 -15.14 3.35
C GLY A 238 4.24 -13.77 2.79
N ARG A 239 4.93 -12.93 3.57
CA ARG A 239 5.43 -11.61 3.14
C ARG A 239 6.83 -11.65 2.51
N GLY A 240 7.49 -12.80 2.48
CA GLY A 240 8.89 -12.90 2.01
C GLY A 240 9.89 -12.15 2.90
N GLN A 241 9.54 -11.90 4.16
CA GLN A 241 10.36 -11.17 5.14
C GLN A 241 11.24 -12.12 5.97
N ILE A 242 11.51 -13.32 5.45
CA ILE A 242 12.40 -14.27 6.11
C ILE A 242 13.82 -13.91 5.71
N ARG A 243 14.68 -13.76 6.71
CA ARG A 243 16.10 -13.58 6.46
C ARG A 243 16.69 -14.93 6.10
N ASP A 244 17.33 -14.99 4.94
CA ASP A 244 17.98 -16.22 4.51
C ASP A 244 19.14 -16.54 5.46
N VAL A 245 19.23 -17.81 5.86
CA VAL A 245 20.36 -18.28 6.68
C VAL A 245 21.49 -18.54 5.69
N SER A 246 22.09 -17.46 5.20
CA SER A 246 23.13 -17.54 4.19
C SER A 246 24.26 -18.47 4.66
N ARG A 247 24.96 -19.11 3.71
CA ARG A 247 26.19 -19.88 3.99
C ARG A 247 27.19 -19.10 4.86
N GLU A 248 27.15 -17.78 4.80
CA GLU A 248 27.92 -16.86 5.62
C GLU A 248 27.56 -16.95 7.12
N SER A 249 26.27 -17.08 7.46
CA SER A 249 25.80 -17.28 8.84
C SER A 249 26.25 -18.64 9.38
N LEU A 250 26.25 -19.68 8.53
CA LEU A 250 26.79 -21.01 8.86
C LEU A 250 28.32 -20.96 9.04
N ALA A 251 29.03 -20.18 8.21
CA ALA A 251 30.48 -19.98 8.33
C ALA A 251 30.84 -19.22 9.62
N GLU A 252 30.05 -18.21 9.99
CA GLU A 252 30.24 -17.45 11.22
C GLU A 252 29.99 -18.32 12.47
N LEU A 253 28.99 -19.21 12.41
CA LEU A 253 28.73 -20.21 13.44
C LEU A 253 29.88 -21.24 13.56
N ALA A 254 30.39 -21.74 12.44
CA ALA A 254 31.54 -22.65 12.42
C ALA A 254 32.81 -21.99 12.99
N ALA A 255 33.02 -20.71 12.70
CA ALA A 255 34.11 -19.92 13.26
C ALA A 255 33.95 -19.71 14.78
N LEU A 256 32.73 -19.45 15.26
CA LEU A 256 32.42 -19.40 16.70
C LEU A 256 32.68 -20.74 17.39
N GLU A 257 32.29 -21.85 16.77
CA GLU A 257 32.50 -23.18 17.32
C GLU A 257 34.00 -23.53 17.39
N GLN A 258 34.79 -23.17 16.37
CA GLN A 258 36.25 -23.28 16.42
C GLN A 258 36.86 -22.42 17.53
N ARG A 259 36.40 -21.17 17.69
CA ARG A 259 36.88 -20.30 18.79
C ARG A 259 36.52 -20.88 20.16
N SER A 260 35.32 -21.40 20.32
CA SER A 260 34.87 -22.06 21.54
C SER A 260 35.68 -23.32 21.85
N LYS A 261 35.91 -24.20 20.85
CA LYS A 261 36.76 -25.39 20.98
C LYS A 261 38.19 -25.03 21.39
N ARG A 262 38.75 -23.96 20.80
CA ARG A 262 40.08 -23.43 21.15
C ARG A 262 40.12 -22.93 22.60
N TRP A 263 39.09 -22.22 23.04
CA TRP A 263 38.99 -21.70 24.40
C TRP A 263 38.79 -22.81 25.45
N LEU A 264 38.02 -23.84 25.11
CA LEU A 264 37.79 -25.04 25.93
C LEU A 264 38.98 -26.02 25.93
N GLY A 265 40.09 -25.69 25.27
CA GLY A 265 41.30 -26.53 25.24
C GLY A 265 41.12 -27.88 24.53
N ARG A 266 40.06 -28.04 23.72
CA ARG A 266 39.82 -29.27 22.97
C ARG A 266 40.71 -29.26 21.74
N LYS A 267 41.85 -29.96 21.79
CA LYS A 267 42.76 -30.12 20.65
C LYS A 267 41.99 -30.65 19.43
N THR A 268 42.12 -29.95 18.31
CA THR A 268 41.83 -30.49 16.99
C THR A 268 42.85 -31.58 16.72
N ASP A 269 42.40 -32.83 16.57
CA ASP A 269 43.25 -33.91 16.06
C ASP A 269 43.60 -33.63 14.60
N GLU A 270 44.70 -32.90 14.38
CA GLU A 270 45.38 -32.72 13.09
C GLU A 270 46.28 -33.94 12.77
N THR A 271 45.77 -35.17 12.93
CA THR A 271 46.59 -36.39 12.73
C THR A 271 46.14 -37.25 11.53
N ALA A 272 45.44 -36.67 10.55
CA ALA A 272 44.99 -37.46 9.37
C ALA A 272 45.50 -36.97 8.00
N ALA A 273 46.35 -35.95 7.92
CA ALA A 273 46.73 -35.39 6.61
C ALA A 273 48.19 -34.90 6.49
N SER A 274 49.17 -35.61 7.07
CA SER A 274 50.56 -35.48 6.61
C SER A 274 51.30 -36.81 6.75
N GLY A 275 51.28 -37.59 5.67
CA GLY A 275 52.04 -38.82 5.56
C GLY A 275 52.05 -39.31 4.13
N GLY A 276 53.06 -38.89 3.37
CA GLY A 276 53.48 -39.58 2.14
C GLY A 276 53.63 -38.69 0.91
N ASP A 277 54.77 -38.00 0.80
CA ASP A 277 55.32 -37.60 -0.49
C ASP A 277 56.45 -38.58 -0.85
N ALA A 278 56.24 -39.43 -1.87
CA ALA A 278 57.27 -40.03 -2.73
C ALA A 278 56.60 -40.91 -3.80
N GLU A 279 56.50 -40.43 -5.04
CA GLU A 279 57.24 -40.95 -6.20
C GLU A 279 56.65 -40.43 -7.53
N THR A 280 57.58 -40.02 -8.38
CA THR A 280 57.45 -39.52 -9.74
C THR A 280 57.01 -40.63 -10.69
N GLU A 281 56.06 -40.37 -11.61
CA GLU A 281 56.21 -40.83 -12.99
C GLU A 281 55.34 -40.05 -13.99
N ASN A 282 55.99 -39.62 -15.07
CA ASN A 282 55.40 -39.01 -16.25
C ASN A 282 54.50 -40.02 -17.00
N GLY A 283 53.42 -39.53 -17.60
CA GLY A 283 52.57 -40.34 -18.48
C GLY A 283 51.66 -39.48 -19.34
N GLU A 284 52.17 -39.16 -20.53
CA GLU A 284 51.52 -38.83 -21.80
C GLU A 284 50.03 -38.47 -21.93
N ASN A 285 49.88 -37.42 -22.73
CA ASN A 285 48.76 -36.90 -23.51
C ASN A 285 48.07 -37.96 -24.41
N THR A 286 46.73 -38.05 -24.38
CA THR A 286 45.83 -38.36 -25.53
C THR A 286 44.37 -38.19 -25.07
N ALA A 287 43.57 -37.27 -25.61
CA ALA A 287 42.84 -37.29 -26.89
C ALA A 287 41.53 -38.09 -26.87
N ASN A 288 40.47 -37.40 -27.34
CA ASN A 288 39.16 -37.88 -27.83
C ASN A 288 38.19 -38.44 -26.78
N GLY A 289 36.88 -38.20 -26.84
CA GLY A 289 36.04 -37.80 -27.96
C GLY A 289 34.84 -38.77 -28.02
N GLU A 290 33.64 -38.20 -28.05
CA GLU A 290 32.43 -38.78 -28.66
C GLU A 290 31.67 -39.96 -28.00
N ASN A 291 30.37 -39.67 -27.77
CA ASN A 291 29.18 -40.42 -28.17
C ASN A 291 28.84 -41.82 -27.62
N GLY A 292 27.53 -42.02 -27.40
CA GLY A 292 26.86 -43.33 -27.33
C GLY A 292 25.91 -43.46 -26.15
N GLU A 293 24.63 -43.12 -26.31
CA GLU A 293 23.50 -44.08 -26.39
C GLU A 293 23.12 -44.72 -25.04
N ASN A 294 22.06 -44.26 -24.38
CA ASN A 294 20.64 -44.64 -24.56
C ASN A 294 20.29 -46.10 -24.19
N ALA A 295 19.69 -46.28 -23.02
CA ALA A 295 18.71 -47.30 -22.65
C ALA A 295 18.12 -46.86 -21.29
N GLY A 296 16.83 -46.77 -21.01
CA GLY A 296 15.67 -47.50 -21.51
C GLY A 296 14.85 -47.90 -20.28
N SER A 297 13.51 -47.86 -20.39
CA SER A 297 12.50 -48.32 -19.41
C SER A 297 12.12 -47.28 -18.33
N ALA A 298 11.04 -46.51 -18.44
CA ALA A 298 9.63 -46.83 -18.72
C ALA A 298 8.98 -47.79 -17.70
N ARG A 299 8.24 -47.24 -16.74
CA ARG A 299 6.91 -47.66 -16.22
C ARG A 299 6.69 -47.07 -14.83
N ASN A 300 5.50 -46.77 -14.33
CA ASN A 300 4.14 -46.57 -14.84
C ASN A 300 3.27 -46.54 -13.59
N SER A 301 2.38 -45.55 -13.45
CA SER A 301 1.01 -45.63 -12.89
C SER A 301 0.62 -44.21 -12.47
N ARG A 302 -0.16 -43.41 -13.23
CA ARG A 302 -1.61 -43.54 -13.50
C ARG A 302 -2.34 -44.06 -12.25
N GLY A 303 -3.04 -43.19 -11.52
CA GLY A 303 -4.46 -42.86 -11.76
C GLY A 303 -5.22 -43.37 -10.52
N ALA A 304 -6.29 -42.78 -9.99
CA ALA A 304 -7.47 -42.18 -10.59
C ALA A 304 -8.13 -41.31 -9.48
N ALA A 305 -8.56 -40.08 -9.77
CA ALA A 305 -9.93 -39.75 -10.15
C ALA A 305 -11.01 -40.29 -9.17
N LYS A 306 -11.51 -39.41 -8.31
CA LYS A 306 -12.92 -38.98 -8.34
C LYS A 306 -13.06 -37.61 -7.68
#